data_AF-A0A1G7XIJ7-F1
#
_entry.id   AF-A0A1G7XIJ7-F1
#
_cell.length_a   1.000
_cell.length_b   1.000
_cell.length_c   1.000
_cell.angle_alpha   90.00
_cell.angle_beta   90.00
_cell.angle_gamma   90.00
#
_symmetry.space_group_name_H-M   'P 1'
#
loop_
_entity.id
_entity.type
_entity.pdbx_description
1 polymer ?
#
loop_
_entity_poly.entity_id
_entity_poly.type
_entity_poly.pdbx_seq_one_letter_code
_entity_poly.pdbx_strand_id
1 'polypeptide(L)'
;MIGFWHNAVPGFTHRPGMSGPRAGRLARFTARIRDLSNAYWPEVPRVNSVEEKLELVAAGAGICVIPLSTAAFYTRQDVIGIPVEDIGPNQVCLAWLAARRSSLIDAFVDAAASLVP
;
A
#
# COMPACT_ATOMS: atom_id res chain seq x y z
N MET A 1 2.44 0.46 -11.15
CA MET A 1 3.11 -0.45 -12.10
C MET A 1 3.68 -1.60 -11.28
N ILE A 2 3.11 -2.80 -11.39
CA ILE A 2 3.64 -4.01 -10.74
C ILE A 2 4.49 -4.72 -11.79
N GLY A 3 5.81 -4.66 -11.63
CA GLY A 3 6.76 -5.38 -12.49
C GLY A 3 6.91 -6.82 -12.00
N PHE A 4 6.81 -7.78 -12.92
CA PHE A 4 7.14 -9.19 -12.68
C PHE A 4 8.66 -9.35 -12.66
N TRP A 5 9.22 -9.80 -11.53
CA TRP A 5 10.65 -10.07 -11.35
C TRP A 5 10.88 -11.57 -11.14
N HIS A 6 11.81 -12.17 -11.90
CA HIS A 6 12.10 -13.61 -11.86
C HIS A 6 12.88 -14.08 -10.62
N ASN A 7 13.51 -13.17 -9.86
CA ASN A 7 14.26 -13.48 -8.63
C ASN A 7 13.70 -12.65 -7.47
N ALA A 8 12.59 -13.12 -6.90
CA ALA A 8 11.89 -12.47 -5.81
C ALA A 8 11.71 -13.45 -4.65
N VAL A 9 12.21 -13.11 -3.46
CA VAL A 9 11.83 -13.83 -2.23
C VAL A 9 10.61 -13.12 -1.64
N PRO A 10 9.44 -13.80 -1.49
CA PRO A 10 8.30 -13.27 -0.77
C PRO A 10 8.65 -13.22 0.72
N GLY A 11 8.46 -12.08 1.37
CA GLY A 11 8.85 -11.97 2.78
C GLY A 11 7.95 -11.14 3.67
N PHE A 12 7.31 -10.09 3.16
CA PHE A 12 6.49 -9.24 4.02
C PHE A 12 5.06 -9.14 3.51
N THR A 13 4.14 -9.48 4.40
CA THR A 13 2.69 -9.51 4.15
C THR A 13 2.06 -8.38 4.94
N HIS A 14 1.52 -7.37 4.27
CA HIS A 14 0.77 -6.28 4.92
C HIS A 14 -0.70 -6.32 4.52
N ARG A 15 -1.61 -6.13 5.48
CA ARG A 15 -3.00 -5.84 5.14
C ARG A 15 -3.09 -4.44 4.51
N PRO A 16 -3.84 -4.25 3.41
CA PRO A 16 -4.09 -2.92 2.88
C PRO A 16 -5.02 -2.10 3.80
N GLY A 17 -4.83 -0.78 3.79
CA GLY A 17 -5.76 0.20 4.35
C GLY A 17 -6.22 1.16 3.26
N MET A 18 -7.35 1.79 3.48
CA MET A 18 -7.93 2.82 2.62
C MET A 18 -7.81 4.17 3.32
N SER A 19 -7.40 5.22 2.61
CA SER A 19 -7.41 6.57 3.15
C SER A 19 -8.57 7.39 2.58
N GLY A 20 -9.21 8.18 3.43
CA GLY A 20 -10.34 9.07 3.08
C GLY A 20 -10.30 10.42 3.80
N PRO A 21 -11.04 11.43 3.31
CA PRO A 21 -11.14 12.75 3.94
C PRO A 21 -11.88 12.69 5.27
N ARG A 22 -11.49 13.58 6.21
CA ARG A 22 -12.08 13.61 7.55
C ARG A 22 -13.38 14.44 7.59
N ALA A 23 -14.54 13.79 7.41
CA ALA A 23 -15.85 14.41 7.70
C ALA A 23 -16.86 13.40 8.28
N GLY A 24 -17.33 13.64 9.52
CA GLY A 24 -18.47 12.93 10.12
C GLY A 24 -18.12 11.79 11.09
N ARG A 25 -18.94 11.66 12.15
CA ARG A 25 -18.85 10.78 13.33
C ARG A 25 -18.25 9.38 13.06
N LEU A 26 -17.07 9.13 13.64
CA LEU A 26 -16.36 7.84 13.60
C LEU A 26 -17.02 6.81 14.53
N ALA A 27 -18.08 6.16 14.06
CA ALA A 27 -18.31 4.78 14.46
C ALA A 27 -17.27 3.92 13.72
N ARG A 28 -16.72 2.88 14.36
CA ARG A 28 -15.76 1.94 13.75
C ARG A 28 -16.26 1.48 12.37
N PHE A 29 -15.76 2.11 11.32
CA PHE A 29 -16.12 1.83 9.94
C PHE A 29 -14.98 0.99 9.36
N THR A 30 -15.27 -0.25 8.99
CA THR A 30 -14.38 -1.09 8.17
C THR A 30 -14.87 -0.98 6.73
N ALA A 31 -13.97 -0.70 5.79
CA ALA A 31 -14.36 -0.55 4.39
C ALA A 31 -14.25 -1.90 3.67
N ARG A 32 -15.24 -2.22 2.83
CA ARG A 32 -15.10 -3.29 1.83
C ARG A 32 -14.95 -2.67 0.44
N ILE A 33 -14.05 -3.21 -0.36
CA ILE A 33 -13.87 -2.79 -1.76
C ILE A 33 -15.17 -2.94 -2.54
N ARG A 34 -15.97 -3.96 -2.21
CA ARG A 34 -17.28 -4.14 -2.85
C ARG A 34 -18.24 -2.97 -2.58
N ASP A 35 -18.10 -2.26 -1.47
CA ASP A 35 -18.95 -1.10 -1.18
C ASP A 35 -18.59 0.11 -2.08
N LEU A 36 -17.40 0.09 -2.69
CA LEU A 36 -16.90 1.10 -3.62
C LEU A 36 -17.22 0.80 -5.08
N SER A 37 -17.68 -0.41 -5.40
CA SER A 37 -17.80 -0.86 -6.79
C SER A 37 -18.85 -0.10 -7.59
N ASN A 38 -19.80 0.56 -6.91
CA ASN A 38 -20.89 1.31 -7.55
C ASN A 38 -20.74 2.84 -7.41
N ALA A 39 -19.61 3.31 -6.87
CA ALA A 39 -19.34 4.73 -6.74
C ALA A 39 -18.83 5.33 -8.06
N TYR A 40 -19.27 6.55 -8.36
CA TYR A 40 -18.72 7.33 -9.45
C TYR A 40 -17.39 7.94 -9.02
N TRP A 41 -16.32 7.61 -9.74
CA TRP A 41 -14.97 8.12 -9.49
C TRP A 41 -14.61 9.11 -10.62
N PRO A 42 -14.42 10.40 -10.31
CA PRO A 42 -13.93 11.35 -11.30
C PRO A 42 -12.53 10.95 -11.77
N GLU A 43 -12.16 11.35 -12.98
CA GLU A 43 -10.81 11.09 -13.49
C GLU A 43 -9.79 11.81 -12.61
N VAL A 44 -8.81 11.05 -12.13
CA VAL A 44 -7.76 11.55 -11.23
C VAL A 44 -6.51 11.84 -12.08
N PRO A 45 -5.86 13.00 -11.90
CA PRO A 45 -4.62 13.32 -12.61
C PRO A 45 -3.54 12.28 -12.32
N ARG A 46 -2.52 12.18 -13.20
CA ARG A 46 -1.38 11.29 -12.96
C ARG A 46 -0.66 11.70 -11.69
N VAL A 47 -0.48 10.73 -10.80
CA VAL A 47 0.17 10.91 -9.50
C VAL A 47 1.45 10.09 -9.44
N ASN A 48 2.55 10.71 -9.01
CA ASN A 48 3.88 10.11 -9.04
C ASN A 48 4.43 9.77 -7.65
N SER A 49 3.82 10.30 -6.58
CA SER A 49 4.23 10.05 -5.20
C SER A 49 3.06 9.60 -4.32
N VAL A 50 3.34 9.18 -3.08
CA VAL A 50 2.29 8.87 -2.10
C VAL A 50 1.69 10.17 -1.58
N GLU A 51 2.54 11.17 -1.36
CA GLU A 51 2.20 12.49 -0.85
C GLU A 51 1.17 13.17 -1.74
N GLU A 52 1.39 13.20 -3.06
CA GLU A 52 0.43 13.75 -4.02
C GLU A 52 -0.92 13.00 -3.99
N LYS A 53 -0.92 11.67 -3.76
CA LYS A 53 -2.18 10.91 -3.62
C LYS A 53 -2.92 11.34 -2.38
N LEU A 54 -2.20 11.54 -1.27
CA LEU A 54 -2.80 11.94 0.00
C LEU A 54 -3.31 13.38 -0.05
N GLU A 55 -2.68 14.28 -0.80
CA GLU A 55 -3.22 15.63 -1.05
C GLU A 55 -4.57 15.57 -1.78
N LEU A 56 -4.72 14.71 -2.79
CA LEU A 56 -5.98 14.53 -3.51
C LEU A 56 -7.08 13.96 -2.60
N VAL A 57 -6.72 13.03 -1.71
CA VAL A 57 -7.65 12.51 -0.69
C VAL A 57 -8.05 13.61 0.29
N ALA A 58 -7.10 14.41 0.78
CA ALA A 58 -7.37 15.53 1.68
C ALA A 58 -8.26 16.59 1.02
N ALA A 59 -8.09 16.83 -0.28
CA ALA A 59 -8.93 17.70 -1.09
C ALA A 59 -10.33 17.13 -1.38
N GLY A 60 -10.63 15.90 -0.95
CA GLY A 60 -11.92 15.25 -1.17
C GLY A 60 -12.15 14.77 -2.61
N ALA A 61 -11.10 14.69 -3.44
CA ALA A 61 -11.20 14.22 -4.82
C ALA A 61 -11.42 12.70 -4.92
N GLY A 62 -11.25 11.96 -3.80
CA GLY A 62 -11.54 10.54 -3.74
C GLY A 62 -10.91 9.85 -2.52
N ILE A 63 -10.63 8.56 -2.68
CA ILE A 63 -9.99 7.69 -1.69
C ILE A 63 -8.76 7.02 -2.30
N CYS A 64 -7.82 6.58 -1.47
CA CYS A 64 -6.64 5.84 -1.93
C CYS A 64 -6.45 4.54 -1.14
N VAL A 65 -6.20 3.43 -1.83
CA VAL A 65 -5.81 2.17 -1.17
C VAL A 65 -4.28 2.11 -1.10
N ILE A 66 -3.76 1.99 0.12
CA ILE A 66 -2.33 1.96 0.42
C ILE A 66 -2.01 0.81 1.39
N PRO A 67 -0.78 0.26 1.39
CA PRO A 67 -0.36 -0.69 2.41
C PRO A 67 -0.48 -0.11 3.82
N LEU A 68 -0.77 -0.94 4.83
CA LEU A 68 -0.84 -0.49 6.23
C LEU A 68 0.46 0.19 6.70
N SER A 69 1.62 -0.30 6.26
CA SER A 69 2.91 0.33 6.57
C SER A 69 3.00 1.76 6.01
N THR A 70 2.50 1.99 4.80
CA THR A 70 2.42 3.32 4.19
C THR A 70 1.45 4.23 4.95
N ALA A 71 0.29 3.72 5.35
CA ALA A 71 -0.69 4.47 6.14
C ALA A 71 -0.15 4.86 7.53
N ALA A 72 0.65 3.98 8.15
CA ALA A 72 1.28 4.23 9.44
C ALA A 72 2.45 5.23 9.34
N PHE A 73 3.17 5.25 8.21
CA PHE A 73 4.30 6.16 8.00
C PHE A 73 3.83 7.56 7.58
N TYR A 74 2.87 7.66 6.67
CA TYR A 74 2.35 8.92 6.14
C TYR A 74 1.09 9.37 6.88
N THR A 75 1.26 9.79 8.14
CA THR A 75 0.16 10.34 8.93
C THR A 75 -0.07 11.81 8.60
N ARG A 76 -1.32 12.18 8.31
CA ARG A 76 -1.76 13.59 8.18
C ARG A 76 -3.02 13.83 8.99
N GLN A 77 -3.25 15.07 9.40
CA GLN A 77 -4.37 15.41 10.28
C GLN A 77 -5.73 15.41 9.55
N ASP A 78 -5.70 15.67 8.25
CA ASP A 78 -6.83 15.81 7.32
C ASP A 78 -7.21 14.49 6.62
N VAL A 79 -6.42 13.44 6.81
CA VAL A 79 -6.64 12.10 6.21
C VAL A 79 -6.74 11.04 7.31
N ILE A 80 -7.71 10.14 7.18
CA ILE A 80 -7.86 8.99 8.08
C ILE A 80 -7.60 7.68 7.33
N GLY A 81 -6.95 6.72 8.00
CA GLY A 81 -6.80 5.35 7.52
C GLY A 81 -7.94 4.46 8.02
N ILE A 82 -8.56 3.71 7.11
CA ILE A 82 -9.65 2.78 7.33
C ILE A 82 -9.18 1.39 6.89
N PRO A 83 -9.13 0.38 7.77
CA PRO A 83 -8.77 -0.99 7.38
C PRO A 83 -9.71 -1.56 6.32
N VAL A 84 -9.13 -2.26 5.33
CA VAL A 84 -9.88 -2.98 4.29
C VAL A 84 -9.76 -4.48 4.53
N GLU A 85 -10.89 -5.19 4.58
CA GLU A 85 -10.93 -6.60 5.00
C GLU A 85 -11.05 -7.59 3.84
N ASP A 86 -11.63 -7.18 2.72
CA ASP A 86 -11.96 -8.03 1.57
C ASP A 86 -10.94 -7.96 0.43
N ILE A 87 -9.72 -7.53 0.75
CA ILE A 87 -8.57 -7.53 -0.16
C ILE A 87 -7.47 -8.47 0.35
N GLY A 88 -6.86 -9.21 -0.58
CA GLY A 88 -5.69 -10.02 -0.28
C GLY A 88 -4.55 -9.17 0.29
N PRO A 89 -3.64 -9.77 1.07
CA PRO A 89 -2.52 -9.01 1.60
C PRO A 89 -1.58 -8.54 0.49
N ASN A 90 -0.93 -7.40 0.74
CA ASN A 90 0.15 -6.91 -0.09
C ASN A 90 1.45 -7.69 0.21
N GLN A 91 2.15 -8.12 -0.83
CA GLN A 91 3.45 -8.81 -0.73
C GLN A 91 4.59 -7.87 -1.10
N VAL A 92 5.60 -7.78 -0.23
CA VAL A 92 6.87 -7.13 -0.53
C VAL A 92 7.90 -8.20 -0.86
N CYS A 93 8.61 -7.98 -1.97
CA CYS A 93 9.63 -8.90 -2.47
C CYS A 93 11.00 -8.22 -2.48
N LEU A 94 12.02 -8.97 -2.08
CA LEU A 94 13.40 -8.61 -2.36
C LEU A 94 13.75 -9.03 -3.79
N ALA A 95 14.16 -8.07 -4.63
CA ALA A 95 14.49 -8.32 -6.04
C ALA A 95 15.88 -7.77 -6.41
N TRP A 96 16.55 -8.49 -7.31
CA TRP A 96 17.84 -8.09 -7.88
C TRP A 96 17.95 -8.55 -9.35
N LEU A 97 18.88 -7.95 -10.09
CA LEU A 97 19.15 -8.35 -11.48
C LEU A 97 19.62 -9.80 -11.53
N ALA A 98 19.00 -10.62 -12.39
CA ALA A 98 19.32 -12.04 -12.49
C ALA A 98 20.78 -12.32 -12.87
N ALA A 99 21.39 -11.43 -13.67
CA ALA A 99 22.79 -11.52 -14.05
C ALA A 99 23.77 -11.15 -12.92
N ARG A 100 23.29 -10.52 -11.84
CA ARG A 100 24.14 -10.05 -10.74
C ARG A 100 24.27 -11.14 -9.68
N ARG A 101 25.42 -11.83 -9.68
CA ARG A 101 25.81 -12.81 -8.66
C ARG A 101 26.85 -12.20 -7.74
N SER A 102 26.64 -12.29 -6.43
CA SER A 102 27.56 -11.76 -5.42
C SER A 102 27.26 -12.41 -4.08
N SER A 103 28.30 -12.84 -3.36
CA SER A 103 28.16 -13.39 -2.00
C SER A 103 27.50 -12.41 -1.02
N LEU A 104 27.61 -11.09 -1.26
CA LEU A 104 26.91 -10.08 -0.47
C LEU A 104 25.40 -10.07 -0.73
N ILE A 105 24.96 -10.40 -1.95
CA ILE A 105 23.53 -10.54 -2.26
C ILE A 105 22.99 -11.78 -1.54
N ASP A 106 23.71 -12.91 -1.62
CA ASP A 106 23.30 -14.14 -0.95
C ASP A 106 23.21 -13.95 0.57
N ALA A 107 24.23 -13.34 1.19
CA ALA A 107 24.21 -13.02 2.62
C ALA A 107 23.08 -12.06 3.01
N PHE A 108 22.74 -11.08 2.15
CA PHE A 108 21.62 -10.18 2.39
C PHE A 108 20.27 -10.88 2.25
N VAL A 109 20.13 -11.80 1.30
CA VAL A 109 18.92 -12.63 1.13
C VAL A 109 18.72 -13.50 2.37
N ASP A 110 19.78 -14.17 2.84
CA ASP A 110 19.72 -15.02 4.04
C ASP A 110 19.34 -14.21 5.28
N ALA A 111 19.96 -13.03 5.46
CA ALA A 111 19.63 -12.11 6.54
C ALA A 111 18.18 -11.63 6.46
N ALA A 112 17.71 -11.21 5.29
CA ALA A 112 16.34 -10.74 5.10
C ALA A 112 15.32 -11.86 5.32
N ALA A 113 15.58 -13.07 4.83
CA ALA A 113 14.72 -14.24 5.03
C ALA A 113 14.61 -14.64 6.50
N SER A 114 15.67 -14.43 7.30
CA SER A 114 15.64 -14.68 8.75
C SER A 114 14.73 -13.73 9.53
N LEU A 115 14.35 -12.59 8.94
CA LEU A 115 13.45 -11.59 9.53
C LEU A 115 11.99 -11.78 9.10
N VAL A 116 11.74 -12.73 8.20
CA VAL A 116 10.40 -13.08 7.74
C VAL A 116 9.80 -14.09 8.73
N PRO A 117 8.65 -13.78 9.36
CA PRO A 117 7.96 -14.70 10.27
C PRO A 117 7.32 -15.90 9.55
#